data_AF-A0A5N8X5U7-F1
#
_entry.id   AF-A0A5N8X5U7-F1
#
_cell.length_a   1.000
_cell.length_b   1.000
_cell.length_c   1.000
_cell.angle_alpha   90.00
_cell.angle_beta   90.00
_cell.angle_gamma   90.00
#
_symmetry.space_group_name_H-M   'P 1'
#
loop_
_entity.id
_entity.type
_entity.pdbx_description
1 polymer ?
#
loop_
_entity_poly.entity_id
_entity_poly.type
_entity_poly.pdbx_seq_one_letter_code
_entity_poly.pdbx_strand_id
1 'polypeptide(L)'
;MHPSDRDDLYAERSENLEHWVRDMESKVLYLADLLEIYPASELLEDPRLAIAYMDELYECEHIEELDDANFAKVFSVLLSFVGYYLIRKFDGHWEVDADRESPSYARYLVCLPDPHSDSEVCIDIGERVNEFLHEPVGRSFLRFLIRLEGLVAP
;
A
#
# COMPACT_ATOMS: atom_id res chain seq x y z
N MET A 1 -21.54 1.52 -17.22
CA MET A 1 -21.52 2.30 -15.97
C MET A 1 -21.88 3.73 -16.33
N HIS A 2 -22.98 4.24 -15.80
CA HIS A 2 -23.47 5.58 -16.11
C HIS A 2 -22.61 6.63 -15.35
N PRO A 3 -22.48 7.88 -15.84
CA PRO A 3 -21.72 8.93 -15.14
C PRO A 3 -22.19 9.21 -13.70
N SER A 4 -23.49 9.02 -13.40
CA SER A 4 -24.02 9.12 -12.04
C SER A 4 -23.46 8.02 -11.12
N ASP A 5 -23.42 6.78 -11.60
CA ASP A 5 -22.93 5.63 -10.82
C ASP A 5 -21.44 5.79 -10.44
N ARG A 6 -20.71 6.60 -11.21
CA ARG A 6 -19.29 6.87 -11.05
C ARG A 6 -19.02 7.89 -9.96
N ASP A 7 -19.73 9.01 -9.98
CA ASP A 7 -19.63 10.03 -8.93
C ASP A 7 -20.14 9.48 -7.59
N ASP A 8 -21.14 8.59 -7.62
CA ASP A 8 -21.62 7.85 -6.45
C ASP A 8 -20.53 6.94 -5.85
N LEU A 9 -19.73 6.25 -6.67
CA LEU A 9 -18.63 5.40 -6.20
C LEU A 9 -17.48 6.19 -5.57
N TYR A 10 -17.14 7.36 -6.12
CA TYR A 10 -16.15 8.25 -5.51
C TYR A 10 -16.64 8.78 -4.16
N ALA A 11 -17.88 9.23 -4.09
CA ALA A 11 -18.49 9.70 -2.86
C ALA A 11 -18.52 8.59 -1.79
N GLU A 12 -18.98 7.39 -2.16
CA GLU A 12 -19.02 6.23 -1.26
C GLU A 12 -17.64 5.91 -0.68
N ARG A 13 -16.58 5.88 -1.50
CA ARG A 13 -15.23 5.58 -1.00
C ARG A 13 -14.65 6.71 -0.17
N SER A 14 -14.91 7.95 -0.55
CA SER A 14 -14.49 9.11 0.24
C SER A 14 -15.14 9.10 1.62
N GLU A 15 -16.44 8.77 1.70
CA GLU A 15 -17.17 8.60 2.96
C GLU A 15 -16.64 7.42 3.78
N ASN A 16 -16.13 6.37 3.14
CA ASN A 16 -15.59 5.18 3.80
C ASN A 16 -14.08 5.22 4.06
N LEU A 17 -13.39 6.32 3.73
CA LEU A 17 -11.93 6.41 3.84
C LEU A 17 -11.42 6.10 5.26
N GLU A 18 -12.07 6.62 6.30
CA GLU A 18 -11.68 6.34 7.68
C GLU A 18 -11.82 4.85 8.06
N HIS A 19 -12.81 4.16 7.50
CA HIS A 19 -12.98 2.72 7.71
C HIS A 19 -11.87 1.96 7.01
N TRP A 20 -11.59 2.32 5.76
CA TRP A 20 -10.48 1.75 4.98
C TRP A 20 -9.14 1.89 5.71
N VAL A 21 -8.83 3.08 6.23
CA VAL A 21 -7.58 3.32 6.97
C VAL A 21 -7.46 2.43 8.21
N ARG A 22 -8.56 2.22 8.95
CA ARG A 22 -8.61 1.31 10.11
C ARG A 22 -8.42 -0.16 9.72
N ASP A 23 -8.97 -0.56 8.58
CA ASP A 23 -8.74 -1.90 8.04
C ASP A 23 -7.28 -2.11 7.62
N MET A 24 -6.65 -1.08 7.04
CA MET A 24 -5.22 -1.11 6.71
C MET A 24 -4.37 -1.20 7.98
N GLU A 25 -4.69 -0.42 9.02
CA GLU A 25 -4.01 -0.49 10.31
C GLU A 25 -4.06 -1.89 10.91
N SER A 26 -5.25 -2.50 10.90
CA SER A 26 -5.48 -3.86 11.42
C SER A 26 -4.62 -4.91 10.70
N LYS A 27 -4.32 -4.70 9.42
CA LYS A 27 -3.45 -5.58 8.62
C LYS A 27 -1.98 -5.40 8.94
N VAL A 28 -1.54 -4.16 9.24
CA VAL A 28 -0.17 -3.92 9.72
C VAL A 28 0.01 -4.53 11.11
N LEU A 29 -0.98 -4.42 11.99
CA LEU A 29 -0.95 -5.08 13.30
C LEU A 29 -0.93 -6.60 13.19
N TYR A 30 -1.68 -7.17 12.23
CA TYR A 30 -1.61 -8.60 11.92
C TYR A 30 -0.21 -9.02 11.45
N LEU A 31 0.42 -8.22 10.58
CA LEU A 31 1.79 -8.47 10.15
C LEU A 31 2.78 -8.40 11.33
N ALA A 32 2.61 -7.46 12.25
CA ALA A 32 3.46 -7.37 13.44
C ALA A 32 3.38 -8.65 14.30
N ASP A 33 2.19 -9.24 14.45
CA ASP A 33 2.01 -10.51 15.15
C ASP A 33 2.68 -11.68 14.41
N LEU A 34 2.56 -11.74 13.08
CA LEU A 34 3.24 -12.74 12.26
C LEU A 34 4.77 -12.66 12.37
N LEU A 35 5.31 -11.46 12.54
CA LEU A 35 6.75 -11.20 12.67
C LEU A 35 7.21 -11.21 14.13
N GLU A 36 6.33 -11.55 15.07
CA GLU A 36 6.62 -11.57 16.52
C GLU A 36 7.17 -10.22 17.06
N ILE A 37 6.72 -9.09 16.48
CA ILE A 37 7.09 -7.74 16.90
C ILE A 37 6.14 -7.31 18.03
N TYR A 38 6.68 -7.06 19.22
CA TYR A 38 5.90 -6.74 20.42
C TYR A 38 6.40 -5.49 21.16
N PRO A 39 5.49 -4.54 21.49
CA PRO A 39 4.06 -4.54 21.16
C PRO A 39 3.80 -4.33 19.66
N ALA A 40 2.72 -4.89 19.12
CA ALA A 40 2.40 -4.82 17.69
C ALA A 40 2.30 -3.37 17.15
N SER A 41 1.97 -2.41 18.02
CA SER A 41 1.97 -0.99 17.71
C SER A 41 3.35 -0.43 17.32
N GLU A 42 4.46 -1.09 17.72
CA GLU A 42 5.81 -0.68 17.29
C GLU A 42 5.92 -0.69 15.77
N LEU A 43 5.27 -1.63 15.08
CA LEU A 43 5.33 -1.66 13.62
C LEU A 43 4.54 -0.52 12.96
N LEU A 44 3.49 -0.01 13.64
CA LEU A 44 2.79 1.20 13.20
C LEU A 44 3.62 2.46 13.40
N GLU A 45 4.49 2.48 14.41
CA GLU A 45 5.36 3.63 14.73
C GLU A 45 6.64 3.63 13.89
N ASP A 46 7.26 2.46 13.74
CA ASP A 46 8.46 2.26 12.93
C ASP A 46 8.30 1.05 11.98
N PRO A 47 7.71 1.27 10.79
CA PRO A 47 7.56 0.22 9.78
C PRO A 47 8.90 -0.38 9.30
N ARG A 48 10.05 0.29 9.55
CA ARG A 48 11.37 -0.22 9.11
C ARG A 48 11.75 -1.54 9.78
N LEU A 49 11.15 -1.84 10.95
CA LEU A 49 11.38 -3.08 11.69
C LEU A 49 11.06 -4.34 10.87
N ALA A 50 10.11 -4.28 9.93
CA ALA A 50 9.73 -5.42 9.11
C ALA A 50 10.49 -5.54 7.78
N ILE A 51 11.25 -4.53 7.34
CA ILE A 51 11.80 -4.50 5.96
C ILE A 51 12.70 -5.70 5.67
N ALA A 52 13.62 -6.03 6.58
CA ALA A 52 14.53 -7.15 6.38
C ALA A 52 13.78 -8.49 6.28
N TYR A 53 12.78 -8.69 7.13
CA TYR A 53 11.93 -9.88 7.10
C TYR A 53 11.12 -9.97 5.81
N MET A 54 10.56 -8.86 5.34
CA MET A 54 9.78 -8.83 4.11
C MET A 54 10.65 -9.02 2.87
N ASP A 55 11.88 -8.49 2.86
CA ASP A 55 12.83 -8.72 1.77
C ASP A 55 13.21 -10.20 1.67
N GLU A 56 13.49 -10.87 2.79
CA GLU A 56 13.74 -12.31 2.83
C GLU A 56 12.53 -13.13 2.39
N LEU A 57 11.33 -12.78 2.87
CA LEU A 57 10.08 -13.46 2.52
C LEU A 57 9.83 -13.42 1.00
N TYR A 58 9.85 -12.22 0.41
CA TYR A 58 9.51 -12.05 -0.99
C TYR A 58 10.63 -12.43 -1.98
N GLU A 59 11.88 -12.55 -1.53
CA GLU A 59 12.99 -13.01 -2.39
C GLU A 59 12.75 -14.44 -2.90
N CYS A 60 12.24 -15.31 -2.02
CA CYS A 60 12.08 -16.75 -2.28
C CYS A 60 10.63 -17.19 -2.54
N GLU A 61 9.65 -16.29 -2.42
CA GLU A 61 8.25 -16.67 -2.57
C GLU A 61 7.81 -16.84 -4.03
N HIS A 62 7.17 -17.98 -4.27
CA HIS A 62 6.48 -18.32 -5.51
C HIS A 62 5.03 -17.81 -5.46
N ILE A 63 4.87 -16.48 -5.51
CA ILE A 63 3.56 -15.81 -5.47
C ILE A 63 2.60 -16.34 -6.54
N GLU A 64 3.12 -16.74 -7.69
CA GLU A 64 2.38 -17.32 -8.81
C GLU A 64 1.70 -18.66 -8.51
N GLU A 65 2.10 -19.35 -7.43
CA GLU A 65 1.52 -20.63 -7.01
C GLU A 65 0.38 -20.47 -5.99
N LEU A 66 0.16 -19.25 -5.48
CA LEU A 66 -0.92 -18.96 -4.54
C LEU A 66 -2.28 -19.02 -5.25
N ASP A 67 -3.28 -19.58 -4.57
CA ASP A 67 -4.67 -19.41 -5.00
C ASP A 67 -5.15 -17.96 -4.83
N ASP A 68 -6.27 -17.61 -5.47
CA ASP A 68 -6.83 -16.26 -5.45
C ASP A 68 -7.05 -15.72 -4.03
N ALA A 69 -7.45 -16.59 -3.10
CA ALA A 69 -7.74 -16.21 -1.73
C ALA A 69 -6.48 -15.85 -0.94
N ASN A 70 -5.40 -16.62 -1.12
CA ASN A 70 -4.12 -16.35 -0.49
C ASN A 70 -3.40 -15.18 -1.15
N PHE A 71 -3.46 -15.08 -2.49
CA PHE A 71 -2.97 -13.91 -3.21
C PHE A 71 -3.63 -12.62 -2.71
N ALA A 72 -4.96 -12.60 -2.56
CA ALA A 72 -5.68 -11.44 -2.05
C ALA A 72 -5.25 -11.06 -0.62
N LYS A 73 -4.96 -12.04 0.25
CA LYS A 73 -4.44 -11.77 1.60
C LYS A 73 -3.05 -11.16 1.56
N VAL A 74 -2.13 -11.75 0.80
CA VAL A 74 -0.74 -11.25 0.65
C VAL A 74 -0.75 -9.84 0.07
N PHE A 75 -1.48 -9.65 -1.03
CA PHE A 75 -1.68 -8.34 -1.64
C PHE A 75 -2.19 -7.32 -0.63
N SER A 76 -3.23 -7.68 0.13
CA SER A 76 -3.84 -6.77 1.09
C SER A 76 -2.91 -6.40 2.25
N VAL A 77 -2.15 -7.35 2.79
CA VAL A 77 -1.16 -7.08 3.85
C VAL A 77 -0.03 -6.19 3.34
N LEU A 78 0.47 -6.50 2.14
CA LEU A 78 1.56 -5.74 1.52
C LEU A 78 1.15 -4.32 1.17
N LEU A 79 -0.05 -4.14 0.59
CA LEU A 79 -0.68 -2.84 0.35
C LEU A 79 -0.73 -2.00 1.63
N SER A 80 -1.24 -2.58 2.72
CA SER A 80 -1.35 -1.89 4.00
C SER A 80 0.01 -1.48 4.54
N PHE A 81 0.98 -2.42 4.56
CA PHE A 81 2.31 -2.16 5.07
C PHE A 81 3.04 -1.08 4.27
N VAL A 82 3.04 -1.17 2.94
CA VAL A 82 3.75 -0.22 2.06
C VAL A 82 3.13 1.16 2.18
N GLY A 83 1.81 1.25 2.25
CA GLY A 83 1.14 2.54 2.45
C GLY A 83 1.51 3.18 3.79
N TYR A 84 1.48 2.41 4.87
CA TYR A 84 1.91 2.89 6.20
C TYR A 84 3.39 3.27 6.23
N TYR A 85 4.25 2.50 5.56
CA TYR A 85 5.68 2.80 5.45
C TYR A 85 5.90 4.19 4.85
N LEU A 86 5.28 4.49 3.71
CA LEU A 86 5.43 5.77 3.03
C LEU A 86 4.84 6.92 3.84
N ILE A 87 3.63 6.72 4.40
CA ILE A 87 2.98 7.72 5.26
C ILE A 87 3.86 8.07 6.45
N ARG A 88 4.41 7.08 7.16
CA ARG A 88 5.29 7.33 8.31
C ARG A 88 6.61 7.96 7.94
N LYS A 89 7.17 7.59 6.79
CA LYS A 89 8.47 8.08 6.35
C LYS A 89 8.41 9.52 5.84
N PHE A 90 7.33 9.90 5.16
CA PHE A 90 7.21 11.18 4.46
C PHE A 90 6.12 12.10 5.03
N ASP A 91 5.49 11.72 6.15
CA ASP A 91 4.38 12.46 6.78
C ASP A 91 3.18 12.64 5.83
N GLY A 92 2.85 11.57 5.10
CA GLY A 92 1.76 11.55 4.12
C GLY A 92 0.42 11.15 4.70
N HIS A 93 -0.54 10.90 3.82
CA HIS A 93 -1.86 10.41 4.20
C HIS A 93 -2.52 9.58 3.09
N TRP A 94 -3.61 8.88 3.44
CA TRP A 94 -4.45 8.20 2.46
C TRP A 94 -5.46 9.17 1.87
N GLU A 95 -5.66 9.11 0.56
CA GLU A 95 -6.69 9.87 -0.15
C GLU A 95 -7.47 8.96 -1.10
N VAL A 96 -8.64 9.41 -1.54
CA VAL A 96 -9.41 8.78 -2.61
C VAL A 96 -9.31 9.65 -3.85
N ASP A 97 -8.88 9.07 -4.96
CA ASP A 97 -8.90 9.73 -6.27
C ASP A 97 -9.98 9.15 -7.19
N ALA A 98 -10.56 10.01 -8.01
CA ALA A 98 -11.51 9.66 -9.06
C ALA A 98 -10.75 9.41 -10.37
N ASP A 99 -10.10 8.26 -10.49
CA ASP A 99 -9.47 7.87 -11.74
C ASP A 99 -10.50 7.36 -12.77
N ARG A 100 -10.85 8.23 -13.71
CA ARG A 100 -11.79 7.96 -14.80
C ARG A 100 -11.33 6.86 -15.76
N GLU A 101 -10.03 6.56 -15.79
CA GLU A 101 -9.43 5.53 -16.62
C GLU A 101 -9.32 4.18 -15.88
N SER A 102 -9.50 4.18 -14.56
CA SER A 102 -9.53 2.98 -13.73
C SER A 102 -10.75 2.08 -14.01
N PRO A 103 -10.58 0.75 -14.11
CA PRO A 103 -11.69 -0.21 -14.08
C PRO A 103 -12.58 -0.09 -12.83
N SER A 104 -12.02 0.40 -11.72
CA SER A 104 -12.70 0.57 -10.43
C SER A 104 -13.18 2.00 -10.15
N TYR A 105 -12.91 2.95 -11.06
CA TYR A 105 -13.22 4.39 -11.05
C TYR A 105 -12.70 5.22 -9.87
N ALA A 106 -12.79 4.73 -8.64
CA ALA A 106 -12.18 5.34 -7.47
C ALA A 106 -10.99 4.48 -7.03
N ARG A 107 -9.93 5.09 -6.49
CA ARG A 107 -8.76 4.36 -5.96
C ARG A 107 -8.29 5.00 -4.66
N TYR A 108 -7.78 4.18 -3.75
CA TYR A 108 -7.12 4.67 -2.54
C TYR A 108 -5.64 4.92 -2.87
N LEU A 109 -5.20 6.17 -2.74
CA LEU A 109 -3.84 6.60 -2.99
C LEU A 109 -3.15 6.93 -1.67
N VAL A 110 -1.83 6.89 -1.68
CA VAL A 110 -1.01 7.52 -0.65
C VAL A 110 -0.47 8.83 -1.20
N CYS A 111 -0.91 9.94 -0.63
CA CYS A 111 -0.48 11.28 -0.99
C CYS A 111 0.58 11.78 -0.02
N LEU A 112 1.67 12.27 -0.57
CA LEU A 112 2.88 12.65 0.15
C LEU A 112 3.23 14.11 -0.18
N PRO A 113 3.75 14.88 0.77
CA PRO A 113 4.22 16.24 0.50
C PRO A 113 5.30 16.25 -0.60
N ASP A 114 5.16 17.12 -1.60
CA ASP A 114 6.23 17.37 -2.58
C ASP A 114 7.26 18.35 -1.98
N PRO A 115 8.54 17.99 -1.83
CA PRO A 115 9.55 18.90 -1.29
C PRO A 115 9.82 20.12 -2.19
N HIS A 116 9.35 20.11 -3.44
CA HIS A 116 9.61 21.16 -4.44
C HIS A 116 8.38 21.98 -4.81
N SER A 117 7.20 21.67 -4.28
CA SER A 117 5.97 22.42 -4.57
C SER A 117 5.00 22.41 -3.39
N ASP A 118 3.99 23.30 -3.42
CA ASP A 118 2.87 23.26 -2.47
C ASP A 118 1.84 22.16 -2.82
N SER A 119 2.19 21.23 -3.73
CA SER A 119 1.32 20.13 -4.15
C SER A 119 1.77 18.80 -3.53
N GLU A 120 0.98 17.76 -3.77
CA GLU A 120 1.26 16.42 -3.25
C GLU A 120 1.56 15.46 -4.39
N VAL A 121 2.43 14.51 -4.11
CA VAL A 121 2.66 13.35 -4.97
C VAL A 121 1.80 12.21 -4.46
N CYS A 122 0.79 11.84 -5.24
CA CYS A 122 -0.09 10.73 -4.92
C CYS A 122 0.33 9.46 -5.68
N ILE A 123 0.49 8.36 -4.93
CA ILE A 123 0.94 7.07 -5.45
C ILE A 123 -0.18 6.05 -5.29
N ASP A 124 -0.53 5.37 -6.38
CA ASP A 124 -1.40 4.19 -6.33
C ASP A 124 -0.61 2.98 -5.81
N ILE A 125 -0.62 2.79 -4.50
CA ILE A 125 0.09 1.67 -3.86
C ILE A 125 -0.51 0.33 -4.28
N GLY A 126 -1.81 0.27 -4.59
CA GLY A 126 -2.45 -0.96 -5.06
C GLY A 126 -1.85 -1.43 -6.38
N GLU A 127 -1.72 -0.52 -7.33
CA GLU A 127 -1.06 -0.79 -8.61
C GLU A 127 0.40 -1.19 -8.42
N ARG A 128 1.16 -0.44 -7.60
CA ARG A 128 2.59 -0.70 -7.36
C ARG A 128 2.85 -2.04 -6.68
N VAL A 129 2.03 -2.40 -5.70
CA VAL A 129 2.10 -3.71 -5.03
C VAL A 129 1.73 -4.82 -6.00
N ASN A 130 0.71 -4.61 -6.84
CA ASN A 130 0.34 -5.60 -7.85
C ASN A 130 1.50 -5.83 -8.84
N GLU A 131 2.13 -4.78 -9.34
CA GLU A 131 3.31 -4.86 -10.21
C GLU A 131 4.43 -5.66 -9.53
N PHE A 132 4.78 -5.34 -8.28
CA PHE A 132 5.80 -6.04 -7.52
C PHE A 132 5.50 -7.54 -7.32
N LEU A 133 4.25 -7.89 -6.99
CA LEU A 133 3.84 -9.28 -6.81
C LEU A 133 3.82 -10.09 -8.12
N HIS A 134 3.89 -9.43 -9.29
CA HIS A 134 4.04 -10.08 -10.59
C HIS A 134 5.48 -10.03 -11.14
N GLU A 135 6.43 -9.44 -10.42
CA GLU A 135 7.86 -9.57 -10.76
C GLU A 135 8.31 -11.03 -10.68
N PRO A 136 9.34 -11.46 -11.43
CA PRO A 136 9.89 -12.80 -11.30
C PRO A 136 10.41 -13.10 -9.89
N VAL A 137 10.53 -14.39 -9.56
CA VAL A 137 11.22 -14.87 -8.34
C VAL A 137 12.64 -14.28 -8.25
N GLY A 138 13.09 -13.98 -7.02
CA GLY A 138 14.29 -13.17 -6.77
C GLY A 138 14.02 -11.66 -6.77
N ARG A 139 12.75 -11.27 -6.63
CA ARG A 139 12.34 -9.87 -6.40
C ARG A 139 12.82 -9.39 -5.03
N SER A 140 13.21 -8.12 -4.94
CA SER A 140 13.65 -7.53 -3.67
C SER A 140 12.66 -6.48 -3.23
N PHE A 141 12.08 -6.71 -2.05
CA PHE A 141 11.19 -5.78 -1.39
C PHE A 141 11.90 -4.47 -1.05
N LEU A 142 13.17 -4.53 -0.62
CA LEU A 142 13.97 -3.34 -0.36
C LEU A 142 14.14 -2.49 -1.63
N ARG A 143 14.45 -3.12 -2.77
CA ARG A 143 14.56 -2.41 -4.05
C ARG A 143 13.22 -1.82 -4.48
N PHE A 144 12.12 -2.51 -4.20
CA PHE A 144 10.78 -1.99 -4.45
C PHE A 144 10.50 -0.73 -3.63
N LEU A 145 10.80 -0.72 -2.33
CA LEU A 145 10.67 0.48 -1.49
C LEU A 145 11.55 1.64 -1.98
N ILE A 146 12.81 1.37 -2.35
CA ILE A 146 13.71 2.40 -2.89
C ILE A 146 13.14 3.02 -4.18
N ARG A 147 12.53 2.20 -5.07
CA ARG A 147 11.87 2.73 -6.27
C ARG A 147 10.70 3.63 -5.93
N LEU A 148 9.88 3.27 -4.95
CA LEU A 148 8.76 4.10 -4.51
C LEU A 148 9.22 5.42 -3.91
N GLU A 149 10.26 5.40 -3.07
CA GLU A 149 10.85 6.61 -2.49
C GLU A 149 11.38 7.57 -3.55
N GLY A 150 11.98 7.04 -4.63
CA GLY A 150 12.46 7.83 -5.76
C GLY A 150 11.35 8.52 -6.55
N LEU A 151 10.07 8.15 -6.37
CA LEU A 151 8.93 8.88 -6.94
C LEU A 151 8.63 10.18 -6.18
N VAL A 152 9.08 10.28 -4.92
CA VAL A 152 8.77 11.38 -3.99
C VAL A 152 9.92 12.38 -3.90
N ALA A 153 11.16 11.91 -4.08
CA ALA A 153 12.38 12.70 -4.03
C ALA A 153 13.13 12.63 -5.37
N PRO A 154 12.81 13.50 -6.35
CA PRO A 154 13.56 13.60 -7.60
C PRO A 154 14.96 14.22 -7.46
#